data_AF-A0A661YPD8-F1
#
_entry.id   AF-A0A661YPD8-F1
#
_cell.length_a   1.000
_cell.length_b   1.000
_cell.length_c   1.000
_cell.angle_alpha   90.00
_cell.angle_beta   90.00
_cell.angle_gamma   90.00
#
_symmetry.space_group_name_H-M   'P 1'
#
loop_
_entity.id
_entity.type
_entity.pdbx_description
1 polymer ?
#
loop_
_entity_poly.entity_id
_entity_poly.type
_entity_poly.pdbx_seq_one_letter_code
_entity_poly.pdbx_strand_id
1 'polypeptide(L)'
;MNNIIVKNTVRFIVLVLIQVFVLNNISVNGYINPYLYVLFILLLPFETPGWLLLTSSFVLGFTIDIFAHTPGMHTAASVFMAFCRPGLIR
;
A
#
# COMPACT_ATOMS: atom_id res chain seq x y z
N MET A 1 -11.80 -0.49 19.40
CA MET A 1 -11.44 0.45 18.31
C MET A 1 -9.96 0.81 18.30
N ASN A 2 -9.34 1.21 19.43
CA ASN A 2 -7.90 1.57 19.46
C ASN A 2 -6.96 0.46 18.93
N ASN A 3 -7.22 -0.80 19.27
CA ASN A 3 -6.38 -1.93 18.83
C ASN A 3 -6.39 -2.13 17.31
N ILE A 4 -7.47 -1.77 16.61
CA ILE A 4 -7.59 -1.92 15.15
C ILE A 4 -6.75 -0.86 14.46
N ILE A 5 -6.81 0.39 14.93
CA ILE A 5 -6.03 1.50 14.41
C ILE A 5 -4.53 1.21 14.62
N VAL A 6 -4.14 0.85 15.83
CA VAL A 6 -2.74 0.50 16.16
C VAL A 6 -2.26 -0.66 15.30
N LYS A 7 -3.05 -1.73 15.15
CA LYS A 7 -2.69 -2.88 14.30
C LYS A 7 -2.50 -2.48 12.84
N ASN A 8 -3.37 -1.62 12.30
CA ASN A 8 -3.27 -1.16 10.91
C ASN A 8 -2.07 -0.23 10.71
N THR A 9 -1.77 0.66 11.66
CA THR A 9 -0.58 1.52 11.63
C THR A 9 0.70 0.69 11.70
N VAL A 10 0.79 -0.28 12.61
CA VAL A 10 1.94 -1.20 12.68
C VAL A 10 2.09 -1.97 11.37
N ARG A 11 0.98 -2.48 10.82
CA ARG A 11 0.99 -3.19 9.53
C ARG A 11 1.47 -2.30 8.38
N PHE A 12 1.03 -1.04 8.34
CA PHE A 12 1.51 -0.06 7.37
C PHE A 12 3.03 0.08 7.43
N ILE A 13 3.56 0.35 8.62
CA ILE A 13 5.00 0.57 8.83
C ILE A 13 5.78 -0.70 8.44
N VAL A 14 5.36 -1.87 8.93
CA VAL A 14 6.04 -3.14 8.64
C VAL A 14 6.05 -3.44 7.14
N LEU A 15 4.92 -3.27 6.45
CA LEU A 15 4.84 -3.52 5.01
C LEU A 15 5.71 -2.55 4.21
N VAL A 16 5.71 -1.26 4.56
CA VAL A 16 6.56 -0.26 3.91
C VAL A 16 8.04 -0.58 4.13
N LEU A 17 8.45 -0.90 5.37
CA LEU A 17 9.84 -1.24 5.67
C LEU A 17 10.30 -2.49 4.92
N ILE A 18 9.49 -3.55 4.90
CA ILE A 18 9.80 -4.77 4.14
C ILE A 18 9.88 -4.43 2.65
N GLN A 19 8.97 -3.61 2.13
CA GLN A 19 8.98 -3.21 0.72
C GLN A 19 10.26 -2.46 0.34
N VAL A 20 10.64 -1.46 1.14
CA VAL A 20 11.76 -0.56 0.84
C VAL A 20 13.11 -1.23 1.05
N PHE A 21 13.31 -1.91 2.19
CA PHE A 21 14.62 -2.46 2.53
C PHE A 21 14.87 -3.84 1.93
N VAL A 22 13.84 -4.68 1.85
CA VAL A 22 13.99 -6.07 1.44
C VAL A 22 13.60 -6.22 -0.03
N LEU A 23 12.33 -5.95 -0.37
CA LEU A 23 11.79 -6.27 -1.69
C LEU A 23 12.35 -5.39 -2.81
N ASN A 24 12.68 -4.12 -2.54
CA ASN A 24 13.29 -3.24 -3.53
C ASN A 24 14.70 -3.71 -3.94
N ASN A 25 15.38 -4.49 -3.09
CA ASN A 25 16.70 -5.07 -3.37
C ASN A 25 16.62 -6.52 -3.84
N ILE A 26 15.44 -7.14 -3.85
CA ILE A 26 15.23 -8.52 -4.31
C ILE A 26 14.61 -8.50 -5.70
N SER A 27 15.45 -8.75 -6.70
CA SER A 27 15.00 -9.04 -8.05
C SER A 27 14.82 -10.55 -8.22
N VAL A 28 13.58 -11.03 -8.15
CA VAL A 28 13.27 -12.45 -8.36
C VAL A 28 13.61 -12.78 -9.82
N ASN A 29 14.58 -13.69 -10.00
CA ASN A 29 15.11 -14.11 -11.28
C ASN A 29 15.66 -12.95 -12.15
N GLY A 30 16.00 -11.80 -11.55
CA GLY A 30 16.52 -10.62 -12.25
C GLY A 30 15.49 -9.75 -12.99
N TYR A 31 14.20 -10.15 -13.03
CA TYR A 31 13.17 -9.45 -13.81
C TYR A 31 11.92 -9.04 -13.01
N ILE A 32 11.66 -9.65 -11.86
CA ILE A 32 10.40 -9.45 -11.12
C ILE A 32 10.70 -8.85 -9.74
N ASN A 33 10.16 -7.66 -9.48
CA ASN A 33 10.18 -7.05 -8.15
C ASN A 33 8.80 -7.26 -7.49
N PRO A 34 8.72 -7.95 -6.33
CA PRO A 34 7.44 -8.15 -5.65
C PRO A 34 6.99 -6.86 -4.94
N TYR A 35 5.77 -6.40 -5.22
CA TYR A 35 5.17 -5.24 -4.56
C TYR A 35 4.09 -5.68 -3.55
N LEU A 36 4.53 -6.09 -2.35
CA LEU A 36 3.64 -6.60 -1.29
C LEU A 36 2.93 -5.49 -0.51
N TYR A 37 3.38 -4.24 -0.60
CA TYR A 37 2.75 -3.11 0.07
C TYR A 37 1.25 -2.97 -0.26
N VAL A 38 0.84 -3.43 -1.45
CA VAL A 38 -0.53 -3.40 -1.98
C VAL A 38 -1.51 -4.14 -1.07
N LEU A 39 -1.02 -5.16 -0.35
CA LEU A 39 -1.81 -5.91 0.63
C LEU A 39 -2.38 -5.00 1.72
N PHE A 40 -1.72 -3.90 2.06
CA PHE A 40 -2.27 -2.94 3.02
C PHE A 40 -3.65 -2.42 2.59
N ILE A 41 -3.80 -2.06 1.30
CA ILE A 41 -5.03 -1.50 0.74
C ILE A 41 -6.15 -2.55 0.74
N LEU A 42 -5.81 -3.79 0.39
CA LEU A 42 -6.77 -4.89 0.32
C LEU A 42 -7.26 -5.32 1.71
N LEU A 43 -6.37 -5.29 2.70
CA LEU A 43 -6.61 -5.81 4.05
C LEU A 43 -7.13 -4.76 5.04
N LEU A 44 -7.33 -3.51 4.60
CA LEU A 44 -8.06 -2.50 5.35
C LEU A 44 -9.50 -3.00 5.62
N PRO A 45 -10.15 -2.58 6.73
CA PRO A 45 -11.55 -2.93 6.99
C PRO A 45 -12.47 -2.50 5.84
N PHE A 46 -13.57 -3.20 5.60
CA PHE A 46 -14.58 -2.77 4.61
C PHE A 46 -15.37 -1.54 5.08
N GLU A 47 -15.45 -1.34 6.39
CA GLU A 47 -16.13 -0.21 7.02
C GLU A 47 -15.34 1.12 6.94
N THR A 48 -14.13 1.12 6.36
CA THR A 48 -13.36 2.36 6.22
C THR A 48 -14.04 3.33 5.25
N PRO A 49 -14.22 4.61 5.63
CA PRO A 49 -14.83 5.59 4.75
C PRO A 49 -13.93 5.86 3.53
N GLY A 50 -14.54 6.08 2.37
CA GLY A 50 -13.82 6.18 1.09
C GLY A 50 -12.73 7.26 1.06
N TRP A 51 -12.95 8.40 1.71
CA TRP A 51 -11.92 9.45 1.81
C TRP A 51 -10.68 9.00 2.59
N LEU A 52 -10.85 8.20 3.65
CA LEU A 52 -9.75 7.66 4.45
C LEU A 52 -9.00 6.56 3.69
N LEU A 53 -9.73 5.76 2.92
CA LEU A 53 -9.15 4.73 2.05
C LEU A 53 -8.28 5.37 0.95
N LEU A 54 -8.80 6.40 0.26
CA LEU A 54 -8.06 7.11 -0.78
C LEU A 54 -6.83 7.83 -0.22
N THR A 55 -6.98 8.58 0.88
CA THR A 55 -5.85 9.28 1.50
C THR A 55 -4.78 8.34 2.02
N SER A 56 -5.15 7.25 2.69
CA SER A 56 -4.17 6.24 3.15
C SER A 56 -3.46 5.53 1.99
N SER A 57 -4.16 5.22 0.90
CA SER A 57 -3.55 4.64 -0.31
C SER A 57 -2.60 5.59 -1.03
N PHE A 58 -2.92 6.88 -1.06
CA PHE A 58 -2.04 7.92 -1.59
C PHE A 58 -0.74 8.03 -0.78
N VAL A 59 -0.85 8.16 0.55
CA VAL A 59 0.31 8.25 1.44
C VAL A 59 1.19 7.01 1.31
N LEU A 60 0.57 5.84 1.18
CA LEU A 60 1.30 4.60 0.96
C LEU A 60 2.11 4.66 -0.35
N GLY A 61 1.43 4.86 -1.47
CA GLY A 61 2.07 4.84 -2.79
C GLY A 61 3.14 5.93 -2.92
N PHE A 62 2.90 7.11 -2.34
CA PHE A 62 3.85 8.21 -2.32
C PHE A 62 5.11 7.87 -1.52
N THR A 63 4.94 7.19 -0.39
CA THR A 63 6.08 6.72 0.42
C THR A 63 6.94 5.76 -0.41
N ILE A 64 6.33 4.79 -1.10
CA ILE A 64 7.08 3.84 -1.95
C ILE A 64 7.76 4.54 -3.12
N ASP A 65 7.08 5.47 -3.78
CA ASP A 65 7.63 6.23 -4.92
C ASP A 65 8.91 6.99 -4.55
N ILE A 66 9.00 7.55 -3.34
CA ILE A 66 10.21 8.23 -2.85
C ILE A 66 11.39 7.27 -2.75
N PHE A 67 11.16 6.05 -2.24
CA PHE A 67 12.21 5.06 -2.03
C PHE A 67 12.56 4.24 -3.27
N ALA A 68 11.61 4.05 -4.18
CA ALA A 68 11.78 3.32 -5.43
C ALA A 68 12.29 4.21 -6.58
N HIS A 69 12.41 5.52 -6.37
CA HIS A 69 12.77 6.50 -7.41
C HIS A 69 11.85 6.47 -8.64
N THR A 70 10.58 6.06 -8.46
CA THR A 70 9.55 5.97 -9.51
C THR A 70 8.39 6.93 -9.21
N PRO A 71 8.63 8.26 -9.20
CA PRO A 71 7.65 9.23 -8.72
C PRO A 71 6.31 9.12 -9.44
N GLY A 72 5.24 8.92 -8.68
CA GLY A 72 3.86 8.88 -9.15
C GLY A 72 3.37 7.51 -9.61
N MET A 73 4.25 6.53 -9.87
CA MET A 73 3.84 5.24 -10.41
C MET A 73 3.07 4.41 -9.38
N HIS A 74 3.64 4.22 -8.20
CA HIS A 74 2.98 3.50 -7.11
C HIS A 74 1.84 4.34 -6.53
N THR A 75 1.96 5.66 -6.47
CA THR A 75 0.88 6.55 -6.03
C THR A 75 -0.37 6.39 -6.89
N ALA A 76 -0.25 6.51 -8.22
CA ALA A 76 -1.38 6.40 -9.14
C ALA A 76 -2.02 5.00 -9.08
N ALA A 77 -1.21 3.94 -9.10
CA ALA A 77 -1.71 2.56 -9.03
C ALA A 77 -2.44 2.27 -7.71
N SER A 78 -1.90 2.74 -6.58
CA SER A 78 -2.47 2.55 -5.24
C SER A 78 -3.82 3.25 -5.09
N VAL A 79 -3.89 4.51 -5.52
CA VAL A 79 -5.13 5.31 -5.46
C VAL A 79 -6.19 4.74 -6.40
N PHE A 80 -5.80 4.32 -7.61
CA PHE A 80 -6.73 3.68 -8.55
C PHE A 80 -7.30 2.37 -7.97
N MET A 81 -6.45 1.54 -7.36
CA MET A 81 -6.90 0.31 -6.71
C MET A 81 -7.86 0.59 -5.55
N ALA A 82 -7.54 1.57 -4.72
CA ALA A 82 -8.41 2.01 -3.63
C ALA A 82 -9.76 2.53 -4.15
N PHE A 83 -9.75 3.30 -5.24
CA PHE A 83 -10.97 3.79 -5.89
C PHE A 83 -11.85 2.65 -6.45
N CYS A 84 -11.25 1.63 -7.06
CA CYS A 84 -11.98 0.48 -7.61
C CYS A 84 -12.53 -0.48 -6.54
N ARG A 85 -11.90 -0.52 -5.35
CA ARG A 85 -12.22 -1.48 -4.27
C ARG A 85 -13.71 -1.60 -3.92
N PRO A 86 -14.49 -0.51 -3.74
CA PRO A 86 -15.91 -0.61 -3.39
C PRO A 86 -16.80 -1.21 -4.49
N GLY A 87 -16.34 -1.15 -5.76
CA GLY A 87 -17.06 -1.73 -6.89
C GLY A 87 -16.75 -3.21 -7.14
N LEU A 88 -15.58 -3.70 -6.68
CA LEU A 88 -15.14 -5.08 -6.85
C LEU A 88 -15.49 -6.01 -5.68
N ILE A 89 -15.55 -5.50 -4.45
CA ILE A 89 -15.68 -6.31 -3.22
C ILE A 89 -16.98 -5.96 -2.46
N ARG A 90 -18.08 -5.79 -3.18
CA ARG A 90 -19.39 -5.55 -2.56
C ARG A 90 -20.13 -6.85 -2.28
#